data_AF-A0A7C2L7A1-F1
#
_entry.id   AF-A0A7C2L7A1-F1
#
_cell.length_a   1.000
_cell.length_b   1.000
_cell.length_c   1.000
_cell.angle_alpha   90.00
_cell.angle_beta   90.00
_cell.angle_gamma   90.00
#
_symmetry.space_group_name_H-M   'P 1'
#
loop_
_entity.id
_entity.type
_entity.pdbx_description
1 polymer ?
#
loop_
_entity_poly.entity_id
_entity_poly.type
_entity_poly.pdbx_seq_one_letter_code
_entity_poly.pdbx_strand_id
1 'polypeptide(L)'
;RPDILDPALLRPGRFDRLVYVPPPDRAARLEILKVHTRRMPLAEDVDLERIADATEGYTGADLAALCREAAILALREARKPTKVQMKHFLKAMEVVKPSVTKEDLQRYMRMAEEFKRMLA
;
A
#
# COMPACT_ATOMS: atom_id res chain seq x y z
N ARG A 1 -7.48 -14.49 4.97
CA ARG A 1 -8.35 -14.97 6.07
C ARG A 1 -7.70 -16.21 6.69
N PRO A 2 -6.83 -16.04 7.70
CA PRO A 2 -6.23 -17.17 8.43
C PRO A 2 -7.23 -17.96 9.28
N ASP A 3 -8.29 -17.31 9.72
CA ASP A 3 -9.36 -17.81 10.59
C ASP A 3 -10.23 -18.92 9.97
N ILE A 4 -10.14 -19.13 8.66
CA ILE A 4 -10.85 -20.20 7.95
C ILE A 4 -9.97 -21.43 7.69
N LEU A 5 -8.70 -21.40 8.11
CA LEU A 5 -7.79 -22.53 7.97
C LEU A 5 -8.10 -23.60 9.02
N ASP A 6 -8.04 -24.87 8.61
CA ASP A 6 -8.14 -26.00 9.54
C ASP A 6 -6.97 -25.96 10.55
N PRO A 7 -7.22 -25.92 11.87
CA PRO A 7 -6.19 -25.93 12.89
C PRO A 7 -5.19 -27.10 12.76
N ALA A 8 -5.60 -28.23 12.16
CA ALA A 8 -4.71 -29.36 11.91
C ALA A 8 -3.54 -29.00 10.97
N LEU A 9 -3.71 -28.03 10.07
CA LEU A 9 -2.66 -27.56 9.15
C LEU A 9 -1.57 -26.75 9.84
N LEU A 10 -1.85 -26.21 11.04
CA LEU A 10 -0.90 -25.40 11.81
C LEU A 10 -0.07 -26.22 12.80
N ARG A 11 -0.28 -27.54 12.87
CA ARG A 11 0.53 -28.42 13.73
C ARG A 11 1.98 -28.52 13.22
N PRO A 12 2.95 -28.79 14.11
CA PRO A 12 4.34 -29.02 13.72
C PRO A 12 4.48 -30.00 12.54
N GLY A 13 5.37 -29.66 11.59
CA GLY A 13 5.61 -30.44 10.37
C GLY A 13 4.66 -30.14 9.19
N ARG A 14 3.82 -29.09 9.26
CA ARG A 14 2.97 -28.60 8.16
C ARG A 14 3.21 -27.10 7.95
N PHE A 15 2.22 -26.23 8.18
CA PHE A 15 2.41 -24.78 8.22
C PHE A 15 2.90 -24.37 9.61
N ASP A 16 4.10 -24.81 9.97
CA ASP A 16 4.71 -24.58 11.28
C ASP A 16 5.47 -23.25 11.39
N ARG A 17 5.49 -22.45 10.32
CA ARG A 17 6.01 -21.07 10.30
C ARG A 17 4.95 -20.08 9.87
N LEU A 18 4.63 -19.16 10.78
CA LEU A 18 3.73 -18.03 10.53
C LEU A 18 4.55 -16.74 10.39
N VAL A 19 4.45 -16.09 9.23
CA VAL A 19 5.08 -14.79 8.96
C VAL A 19 3.98 -13.75 8.79
N TYR A 20 3.91 -12.80 9.72
CA TYR A 20 3.02 -11.65 9.60
C TYR A 20 3.67 -10.58 8.71
N VAL A 21 2.92 -10.13 7.69
CA VAL A 21 3.34 -9.04 6.80
C VAL A 21 2.48 -7.83 7.13
N PRO A 22 3.01 -6.82 7.83
CA PRO A 22 2.26 -5.61 8.14
C PRO A 22 2.08 -4.73 6.88
N PRO A 23 1.11 -3.81 6.87
CA PRO A 23 1.07 -2.73 5.88
C PRO A 23 2.35 -1.87 5.91
N PRO A 24 2.69 -1.22 4.79
CA PRO A 24 3.95 -0.50 4.67
C PRO A 24 4.02 0.71 5.60
N ASP A 25 5.13 0.84 6.31
CA ASP A 25 5.49 2.06 7.03
C ASP A 25 5.83 3.21 6.07
N ARG A 26 6.13 4.40 6.61
CA ARG A 26 6.47 5.58 5.81
C ARG A 26 7.61 5.32 4.82
N ALA A 27 8.69 4.68 5.27
CA ALA A 27 9.88 4.43 4.45
C ALA A 27 9.56 3.42 3.33
N ALA A 28 8.83 2.35 3.66
CA ALA A 28 8.35 1.38 2.69
C ALA A 28 7.41 2.02 1.65
N ARG A 29 6.50 2.91 2.08
CA ARG A 29 5.63 3.66 1.15
C ARG A 29 6.44 4.51 0.18
N LEU A 30 7.47 5.20 0.66
CA LEU A 30 8.38 5.97 -0.19
C LEU A 30 9.08 5.07 -1.23
N GLU A 31 9.59 3.92 -0.83
CA GLU A 31 10.23 2.98 -1.75
C GLU A 31 9.24 2.41 -2.78
N ILE A 32 8.01 2.09 -2.36
CA ILE A 32 6.93 1.65 -3.26
C ILE A 32 6.61 2.76 -4.28
N LEU A 33 6.49 4.02 -3.83
CA LEU A 33 6.29 5.17 -4.70
C LEU A 33 7.43 5.31 -5.71
N LYS A 34 8.70 5.22 -5.27
CA LYS A 34 9.87 5.26 -6.16
C LYS A 34 9.82 4.16 -7.23
N VAL A 35 9.43 2.94 -6.85
CA VAL A 35 9.28 1.82 -7.80
C VAL A 35 8.20 2.12 -8.85
N HIS A 36 7.01 2.55 -8.42
CA HIS A 36 5.89 2.82 -9.33
C HIS A 36 6.09 4.06 -10.19
N THR A 37 6.86 5.04 -9.71
CA THR A 37 7.18 6.27 -10.43
C THR A 37 8.46 6.20 -11.26
N ARG A 38 9.25 5.12 -11.17
CA ARG A 38 10.56 4.98 -11.84
C ARG A 38 10.56 5.26 -13.35
N ARG A 39 9.44 4.99 -14.02
CA ARG A 39 9.26 5.23 -15.47
C ARG A 39 8.20 6.29 -15.77
N MET A 40 7.68 6.96 -14.75
CA MET A 40 6.71 8.03 -14.91
C MET A 40 7.47 9.33 -15.21
N PRO A 41 7.07 10.12 -16.22
CA PRO A 41 7.64 11.43 -16.45
C PRO A 41 7.14 12.38 -15.35
N LEU A 42 7.88 12.52 -14.24
CA LEU A 42 7.51 13.42 -13.16
C LEU A 42 7.95 14.86 -13.48
N ALA A 43 7.17 15.84 -13.04
CA ALA A 43 7.56 17.24 -13.02
C ALA A 43 8.41 17.54 -11.76
N GLU A 44 9.13 18.65 -11.79
CA GLU A 44 10.07 19.04 -10.72
C GLU A 44 9.38 19.39 -9.40
N ASP A 45 8.07 19.66 -9.43
CA ASP A 45 7.25 19.96 -8.27
C ASP A 45 6.80 18.69 -7.50
N VAL A 46 7.06 17.49 -8.03
CA VAL A 46 6.65 16.23 -7.41
C VAL A 46 7.59 15.85 -6.27
N ASP A 47 7.04 15.86 -5.06
CA ASP A 47 7.73 15.43 -3.85
C ASP A 47 7.15 14.09 -3.34
N LEU A 48 7.91 13.01 -3.56
CA LEU A 48 7.52 11.66 -3.14
C LEU A 48 7.58 11.47 -1.62
N GLU A 49 8.41 12.22 -0.90
CA GLU A 49 8.46 12.18 0.58
C GLU A 49 7.13 12.72 1.13
N ARG A 50 6.67 13.87 0.62
CA ARG A 50 5.36 14.43 0.97
C ARG A 50 4.20 13.49 0.65
N ILE A 51 4.26 12.78 -0.48
CA ILE A 51 3.24 11.79 -0.84
C ILE A 51 3.27 10.62 0.15
N ALA A 52 4.46 10.13 0.53
CA ALA A 52 4.61 9.07 1.52
C ALA A 52 4.04 9.46 2.90
N ASP A 53 4.21 10.72 3.30
CA ASP A 53 3.63 11.30 4.51
C ASP A 53 2.10 11.34 4.47
N ALA A 54 1.52 11.78 3.34
CA ALA A 54 0.08 11.92 3.18
C ALA A 54 -0.68 10.60 2.94
N THR A 55 0.02 9.48 2.73
CA THR A 55 -0.56 8.17 2.35
C THR A 55 -0.53 7.16 3.50
N GLU A 56 -0.65 7.62 4.75
CA GLU A 56 -0.83 6.73 5.89
C GLU A 56 -2.05 5.80 5.67
N GLY A 57 -1.87 4.51 5.95
CA GLY A 57 -2.90 3.49 5.76
C GLY A 57 -3.01 2.94 4.33
N TYR A 58 -2.25 3.48 3.36
CA TYR A 58 -2.22 2.93 2.00
C TYR A 58 -1.44 1.62 1.98
N THR A 59 -1.97 0.63 1.27
CA THR A 59 -1.24 -0.58 0.91
C THR A 59 -0.36 -0.35 -0.32
N GLY A 60 0.50 -1.32 -0.64
CA GLY A 60 1.26 -1.28 -1.90
C GLY A 60 0.36 -1.21 -3.14
N ALA A 61 -0.80 -1.87 -3.11
CA ALA A 61 -1.78 -1.81 -4.19
C ALA A 61 -2.42 -0.42 -4.31
N ASP A 62 -2.74 0.22 -3.18
CA ASP A 62 -3.31 1.57 -3.17
C ASP A 62 -2.30 2.59 -3.71
N LEU A 63 -1.02 2.49 -3.35
CA LEU A 63 0.04 3.36 -3.88
C LEU A 63 0.25 3.15 -5.40
N ALA A 64 0.18 1.91 -5.87
CA ALA A 64 0.23 1.62 -7.29
C ALA A 64 -0.97 2.23 -8.04
N ALA A 65 -2.17 2.12 -7.47
CA ALA A 65 -3.39 2.73 -8.01
C ALA A 65 -3.30 4.27 -8.00
N LEU A 66 -2.79 4.87 -6.92
CA LEU A 66 -2.56 6.30 -6.79
C LEU A 66 -1.66 6.83 -7.92
N CYS A 67 -0.52 6.17 -8.17
CA CYS A 67 0.41 6.55 -9.24
C CYS A 67 -0.26 6.45 -10.62
N ARG A 68 -1.04 5.39 -10.86
CA ARG A 68 -1.77 5.19 -12.11
C ARG A 68 -2.83 6.28 -12.32
N GLU A 69 -3.62 6.59 -11.30
CA GLU A 69 -4.66 7.61 -11.38
C GLU A 69 -4.05 9.00 -11.63
N ALA A 70 -2.95 9.33 -10.95
CA ALA A 70 -2.22 10.58 -11.20
C ALA A 70 -1.75 10.70 -12.66
N ALA A 71 -1.26 9.60 -13.25
CA ALA A 71 -0.87 9.57 -14.66
C ALA A 71 -2.06 9.76 -15.61
N ILE A 72 -3.21 9.13 -15.31
CA ILE A 72 -4.44 9.28 -16.09
C ILE A 72 -4.96 10.72 -16.03
N LEU A 73 -4.95 11.34 -14.84
CA LEU A 73 -5.35 12.73 -14.65
C LEU A 73 -4.47 13.69 -15.45
N ALA A 74 -3.15 13.47 -15.44
CA ALA A 74 -2.21 14.26 -16.25
C ALA A 74 -2.50 14.14 -17.75
N LEU A 75 -2.74 12.91 -18.23
CA LEU A 75 -3.06 12.66 -19.64
C LEU A 75 -4.39 13.28 -20.06
N ARG A 76 -5.42 13.19 -19.20
CA ARG A 76 -6.74 13.79 -19.44
C ARG A 76 -6.66 15.32 -19.52
N GLU A 77 -5.87 15.95 -18.66
CA GLU A 77 -5.69 17.40 -18.64
C GLU A 77 -4.97 17.89 -19.92
N ALA A 78 -3.85 17.28 -20.28
CA ALA A 78 -3.03 17.75 -21.39
C ALA A 78 -3.51 17.26 -22.78
N ARG A 79 -4.31 16.19 -22.84
CA ARG A 79 -4.71 15.46 -24.08
C ARG A 79 -3.53 14.95 -24.92
N LYS A 80 -2.33 14.88 -24.34
CA LYS A 80 -1.09 14.39 -24.95
C LYS A 80 -0.15 13.86 -23.86
N PRO A 81 0.87 13.06 -24.20
CA PRO A 81 1.91 12.68 -23.25
C PRO A 81 2.53 13.91 -22.59
N THR A 82 2.49 13.96 -21.25
CA THR A 82 2.93 15.11 -20.45
C THR A 82 3.57 14.64 -19.15
N LYS A 83 4.23 15.56 -18.45
CA LYS A 83 4.75 15.29 -17.11
C LYS A 83 3.62 15.27 -16.07
N VAL A 84 3.69 14.32 -15.13
CA VAL A 84 2.81 14.23 -13.97
C VAL A 84 3.31 15.22 -12.91
N GLN A 85 2.47 16.20 -12.59
CA GLN A 85 2.68 17.22 -11.56
C GLN A 85 2.08 16.81 -10.21
N MET A 86 2.49 17.51 -9.14
CA MET A 86 2.03 17.25 -7.78
C MET A 86 0.50 17.38 -7.65
N LYS A 87 -0.11 18.34 -8.37
CA LYS A 87 -1.57 18.53 -8.39
C LYS A 87 -2.35 17.29 -8.84
N HIS A 88 -1.76 16.43 -9.69
CA HIS A 88 -2.44 15.21 -10.13
C HIS A 88 -2.43 14.14 -9.04
N PHE A 89 -1.35 14.06 -8.24
CA PHE A 89 -1.31 13.19 -7.06
C PHE A 89 -2.32 13.63 -6.00
N LEU A 90 -2.42 14.94 -5.74
CA LEU A 90 -3.43 15.47 -4.80
C LEU A 90 -4.86 15.10 -5.22
N LYS A 91 -5.20 15.31 -6.50
CA LYS A 91 -6.50 14.87 -7.05
C LYS A 91 -6.67 13.35 -7.00
N ALA A 92 -5.62 12.59 -7.28
CA ALA A 92 -5.69 11.13 -7.22
C ALA A 92 -5.97 10.61 -5.80
N MET A 93 -5.49 11.28 -4.74
CA MET A 93 -5.80 10.94 -3.34
C MET A 93 -7.28 11.22 -2.97
N GLU A 94 -7.98 12.08 -3.71
CA GLU A 94 -9.41 12.27 -3.52
C GLU A 94 -10.21 11.04 -3.98
N VAL A 95 -9.71 10.36 -5.01
CA VAL A 95 -10.35 9.19 -5.64
C VAL A 95 -9.89 7.88 -5.00
N VAL A 96 -8.58 7.71 -4.86
CA VAL A 96 -7.95 6.49 -4.33
C VAL A 96 -7.82 6.64 -2.83
N LYS A 97 -8.76 6.07 -2.07
CA LYS A 97 -8.73 6.02 -0.60
C LYS A 97 -7.97 4.79 -0.11
N PRO A 98 -7.40 4.82 1.11
CA PRO A 98 -6.77 3.65 1.69
C PRO A 98 -7.76 2.50 1.80
N SER A 99 -7.36 1.32 1.33
CA SER A 99 -8.23 0.13 1.31
C SER A 99 -8.32 -0.57 2.66
N VAL A 100 -7.37 -0.32 3.57
CA VAL A 100 -7.27 -0.96 4.87
C VAL A 100 -7.66 0.03 5.95
N THR A 101 -8.68 -0.33 6.73
CA THR A 101 -9.14 0.49 7.85
C THR A 101 -8.28 0.28 9.10
N LYS A 102 -8.41 1.17 10.09
CA LYS A 102 -7.75 0.99 11.39
C LYS A 102 -8.28 -0.26 12.12
N GLU A 103 -9.56 -0.57 11.94
CA GLU A 103 -10.18 -1.78 12.47
C GLU A 103 -9.57 -3.05 11.86
N ASP A 104 -9.34 -3.05 10.54
CA ASP A 104 -8.70 -4.17 9.83
C ASP A 104 -7.28 -4.40 10.34
N LEU A 105 -6.50 -3.32 10.48
CA LEU A 105 -5.14 -3.36 11.05
C LEU A 105 -5.12 -4.02 12.42
N GLN A 106 -5.96 -3.54 13.34
CA GLN A 106 -6.04 -4.09 14.69
C GLN A 106 -6.48 -5.57 14.68
N ARG A 107 -7.42 -5.94 13.80
CA ARG A 107 -7.85 -7.33 13.64
C ARG A 107 -6.68 -8.22 13.21
N TYR A 108 -5.92 -7.82 12.20
CA TYR A 108 -4.79 -8.61 11.73
C TYR A 108 -3.66 -8.71 12.75
N MET A 109 -3.39 -7.64 13.51
CA MET A 109 -2.41 -7.66 14.60
C MET A 109 -2.82 -8.63 15.72
N ARG A 110 -4.08 -8.58 16.18
CA ARG A 110 -4.60 -9.50 17.20
C ARG A 110 -4.49 -10.96 16.75
N MET A 111 -4.90 -11.24 15.51
CA MET A 111 -4.80 -12.57 14.94
C MET A 111 -3.33 -13.04 14.91
N ALA A 112 -2.40 -12.19 14.47
CA ALA A 112 -0.99 -12.55 14.42
C ALA A 112 -0.41 -12.89 15.81
N GLU A 113 -0.82 -12.17 16.86
CA GLU A 113 -0.44 -12.46 18.24
C GLU A 113 -1.03 -13.78 18.75
N GLU A 114 -2.29 -14.07 18.46
CA GLU A 114 -2.95 -15.33 18.79
C GLU A 114 -2.24 -16.53 18.14
N PHE A 115 -1.97 -16.44 16.83
CA PHE A 115 -1.25 -17.49 16.11
C PHE A 115 0.17 -17.70 16.64
N LYS A 116 0.86 -16.61 17.03
CA LYS A 116 2.19 -16.70 17.63
C LYS A 116 2.16 -17.40 18.99
N ARG A 117 1.11 -17.20 19.80
CA ARG A 117 0.92 -17.90 21.09
C ARG A 117 0.59 -19.38 20.93
N MET A 118 -0.14 -19.76 19.88
CA MET A 118 -0.48 -21.18 19.63
C MET A 118 0.69 -22.03 19.16
N LEU A 119 1.69 -21.42 18.53
CA LEU A 119 2.89 -22.09 18.02
C LEU A 119 4.08 -22.09 19.02
N ALA A 120 3.98 -21.33 20.11
CA ALA A 120 4.97 -21.28 21.18
C ALA A 120 4.70 -22.35 22.23
#